data_AF-A0A1Y5HFI8-F1
#
_entry.id   AF-A0A1Y5HFI8-F1
#
_cell.length_a   1.000
_cell.length_b   1.000
_cell.length_c   1.000
_cell.angle_alpha   90.00
_cell.angle_beta   90.00
_cell.angle_gamma   90.00
#
_symmetry.space_group_name_H-M   'P 1'
#
loop_
_entity.id
_entity.type
_entity.pdbx_description
1 polymer ?
#
loop_
_entity_poly.entity_id
_entity_poly.type
_entity_poly.pdbx_seq_one_letter_code
_entity_poly.pdbx_strand_id
1 'polypeptide(L)' 'MTDLIDIMAGLKQRRDELRLQLHLASKDAEDEWEELTGEWDKFLSHAQFEKSAEDVGDAAKEIGLKMKAAYDRMKKSA' A
#
# COMPACT_ATOMS: atom_id res chain seq x y z
N MET A 1 23.12 4.84 0.76
CA MET A 1 22.07 5.54 1.52
C MET A 1 20.95 5.89 0.56
N THR A 2 20.21 4.89 0.06
CA THR A 2 19.11 5.09 -0.90
C THR A 2 17.99 4.05 -0.74
N ASP A 3 18.26 2.97 0.00
CA ASP A 3 17.40 1.80 0.08
C ASP A 3 15.99 2.10 0.58
N LEU A 4 15.83 3.02 1.54
CA LEU A 4 14.51 3.40 2.06
C LEU A 4 13.65 4.11 1.02
N ILE A 5 14.23 5.06 0.29
CA ILE A 5 13.53 5.87 -0.70
C ILE A 5 13.11 4.98 -1.87
N ASP A 6 13.98 4.07 -2.30
CA ASP A 6 13.69 3.13 -3.38
C ASP A 6 12.60 2.12 -2.98
N ILE A 7 12.62 1.61 -1.75
CA ILE A 7 11.55 0.74 -1.21
C ILE A 7 10.22 1.49 -1.16
N MET A 8 10.22 2.72 -0.63
CA MET A 8 9.02 3.57 -0.60
C MET A 8 8.48 3.87 -2.00
N ALA A 9 9.36 4.15 -2.96
CA ALA A 9 8.98 4.41 -4.35
C ALA A 9 8.37 3.16 -5.00
N GLY A 10 8.97 1.98 -4.81
CA GLY A 10 8.44 0.72 -5.33
C GLY A 10 7.07 0.34 -4.74
N LEU A 11 6.84 0.67 -3.46
CA LEU A 11 5.54 0.48 -2.83
C LEU A 11 4.48 1.45 -3.34
N LYS A 12 4.84 2.74 -3.52
CA LYS A 12 3.95 3.72 -4.16
C LYS A 12 3.55 3.28 -5.58
N GLN A 13 4.50 2.77 -6.35
CA GLN A 13 4.23 2.31 -7.72
C GLN A 13 3.25 1.13 -7.72
N ARG A 14 3.48 0.11 -6.89
CA ARG A 14 2.57 -1.05 -6.77
C ARG A 14 1.17 -0.64 -6.32
N ARG A 15 1.08 0.32 -5.39
CA ARG A 15 -0.19 0.90 -4.97
C ARG A 15 -0.89 1.58 -6.13
N ASP A 16 -0.20 2.42 -6.89
CA ASP A 16 -0.82 3.14 -8.00
C ASP A 16 -1.29 2.18 -9.10
N GLU A 17 -0.54 1.11 -9.38
CA GLU A 17 -0.96 0.04 -10.29
C GLU A 17 -2.23 -0.69 -9.79
N LEU A 18 -2.29 -1.00 -8.50
CA LEU A 18 -3.46 -1.63 -7.89
C LEU A 18 -4.68 -0.70 -7.90
N ARG A 19 -4.50 0.59 -7.61
CA ARG A 19 -5.54 1.62 -7.70
C ARG A 19 -6.12 1.69 -9.11
N LEU A 20 -5.28 1.59 -10.13
CA LEU A 20 -5.69 1.65 -11.53
C LEU A 20 -6.54 0.43 -11.92
N GLN A 21 -6.21 -0.76 -11.39
CA GLN A 21 -7.04 -1.95 -11.57
C GLN A 21 -8.35 -1.88 -10.77
N LEU A 22 -8.33 -1.22 -9.63
CA LEU A 22 -9.48 -1.03 -8.75
C LEU A 22 -10.48 -0.01 -9.22
N HIS A 23 -10.04 1.03 -9.92
CA HIS A 23 -10.94 1.97 -10.57
C HIS A 23 -11.82 1.30 -11.65
N LEU A 24 -11.42 0.11 -12.12
CA LEU A 24 -12.21 -0.74 -13.00
C LEU A 24 -13.11 -1.74 -12.24
N ALA A 25 -12.93 -1.86 -10.92
CA ALA A 25 -13.70 -2.72 -10.04
C ALA A 25 -14.87 -1.94 -9.41
N SER A 26 -15.83 -2.67 -8.82
CA SER A 26 -17.03 -2.12 -8.21
C SER A 26 -16.73 -1.10 -7.10
N LYS A 27 -17.67 -0.19 -6.85
CA LYS A 27 -17.58 0.87 -5.83
C LYS A 27 -17.19 0.37 -4.42
N ASP A 28 -17.67 -0.81 -4.02
CA ASP A 28 -17.29 -1.43 -2.73
C ASP A 28 -15.78 -1.71 -2.63
N ALA A 29 -15.16 -2.07 -3.75
CA ALA A 29 -13.73 -2.32 -3.84
C ALA A 29 -12.93 -0.99 -3.78
N GLU A 30 -13.50 0.08 -4.34
CA GLU A 30 -12.93 1.43 -4.28
C GLU A 30 -12.95 1.99 -2.84
N ASP A 31 -14.04 1.79 -2.10
CA ASP A 31 -14.16 2.19 -0.69
C ASP A 31 -13.17 1.44 0.22
N GLU A 32 -13.05 0.11 0.06
CA GLU A 32 -12.10 -0.73 0.82
C GLU A 32 -10.64 -0.34 0.50
N TRP A 33 -10.40 0.08 -0.73
CA TRP A 33 -9.09 0.57 -1.18
C TRP A 33 -8.72 1.94 -0.62
N GLU A 34 -9.67 2.88 -0.56
CA GLU A 34 -9.48 4.20 0.04
C GLU A 34 -9.08 4.07 1.52
N GLU A 35 -9.70 3.17 2.28
CA GLU A 35 -9.30 2.88 3.68
C GLU A 35 -7.86 2.37 3.78
N LEU A 36 -7.50 1.37 2.96
CA LEU A 36 -6.13 0.84 2.90
C LEU A 36 -5.10 1.89 2.50
N THR A 37 -5.47 2.77 1.58
CA THR A 37 -4.62 3.86 1.11
C THR A 37 -4.43 4.91 2.21
N GLY A 38 -5.46 5.17 3.02
CA GLY A 38 -5.37 6.05 4.19
C GLY A 38 -4.42 5.53 5.27
N GLU A 39 -4.44 4.21 5.58
CA GLU A 39 -3.44 3.59 6.46
C GLU A 39 -2.04 3.67 5.85
N TRP A 40 -1.92 3.43 4.54
CA TRP A 40 -0.66 3.52 3.80
C TRP A 40 -0.02 4.92 3.87
N ASP A 41 -0.82 5.97 3.70
CA ASP A 41 -0.31 7.35 3.65
C ASP A 41 0.12 7.85 5.03
N LYS A 42 -0.62 7.44 6.08
CA LYS A 42 -0.20 7.64 7.48
C LYS A 42 1.12 6.93 7.77
N PHE A 43 1.26 5.69 7.28
CA PHE A 43 2.49 4.93 7.44
C PHE A 43 3.66 5.60 6.72
N LEU A 44 3.50 6.03 5.47
CA LEU A 44 4.53 6.78 4.74
C LEU A 44 4.94 8.05 5.46
N SER A 45 3.96 8.80 6.01
CA SER A 45 4.23 10.01 6.78
C SER A 45 5.00 9.70 8.06
N HIS A 46 4.64 8.62 8.79
CA HIS A 46 5.41 8.16 9.94
C HIS A 46 6.80 7.67 9.57
N ALA A 47 6.94 6.88 8.52
CA ALA A 47 8.22 6.37 8.05
C ALA A 47 9.16 7.46 7.50
N GLN A 48 8.62 8.59 7.05
CA GLN A 48 9.40 9.76 6.61
C GLN A 48 9.86 10.63 7.80
N PHE A 49 9.14 10.61 8.92
CA PHE A 49 9.42 11.43 10.11
C PHE A 49 10.13 10.66 11.24
N GLU A 50 9.82 9.37 11.40
CA GLU A 50 10.29 8.51 12.47
C GLU A 50 10.97 7.25 11.89
N LYS A 51 12.29 7.20 12.08
CA LYS A 51 13.13 5.99 12.22
C LYS A 51 13.69 5.26 10.99
N SER A 52 14.76 4.52 11.34
CA SER A 52 15.67 3.70 10.56
C SER A 52 15.00 2.75 9.58
N ALA A 53 15.74 2.34 8.55
CA ALA A 53 15.24 1.50 7.46
C ALA A 53 14.65 0.14 7.86
N GLU A 54 14.97 -0.34 9.05
CA GLU A 54 14.48 -1.62 9.58
C GLU A 54 13.00 -1.54 10.00
N ASP A 55 12.62 -0.53 10.80
CA ASP A 55 11.23 -0.32 11.25
C ASP A 55 10.28 -0.04 10.07
N VAL A 56 10.77 0.73 9.08
CA VAL A 56 10.01 1.02 7.86
C VAL A 56 9.87 -0.23 6.99
N GLY A 57 10.88 -1.10 6.95
CA GLY A 57 10.86 -2.33 6.16
C GLY A 57 9.78 -3.30 6.64
N ASP A 58 9.68 -3.52 7.96
CA ASP A 58 8.70 -4.45 8.53
C ASP A 58 7.27 -3.95 8.36
N ALA A 59 7.02 -2.67 8.64
CA ALA A 59 5.68 -2.12 8.48
C ALA A 59 5.26 -1.97 7.00
N ALA A 60 6.19 -1.65 6.10
CA ALA A 60 5.95 -1.71 4.66
C ALA A 60 5.55 -3.11 4.18
N LYS A 61 6.18 -4.14 4.74
CA LYS A 61 5.88 -5.55 4.44
C LYS A 61 4.50 -5.93 4.96
N GLU A 62 4.13 -5.47 6.15
CA GLU A 62 2.81 -5.70 6.74
C GLU A 62 1.69 -5.06 5.91
N ILE A 63 1.84 -3.79 5.50
CA ILE A 63 0.83 -3.13 4.68
C ILE A 63 0.82 -3.72 3.26
N GLY A 64 1.98 -4.09 2.70
CA GLY A 64 2.03 -4.80 1.42
C GLY A 64 1.29 -6.14 1.45
N LEU A 65 1.33 -6.87 2.57
CA LEU A 65 0.53 -8.08 2.78
C LEU A 65 -0.97 -7.77 2.88
N LYS A 66 -1.36 -6.72 3.61
CA LYS A 66 -2.76 -6.27 3.71
C LYS A 66 -3.33 -5.89 2.34
N MET A 67 -2.61 -5.09 1.57
CA MET A 67 -3.00 -4.68 0.21
C MET A 67 -3.12 -5.87 -0.73
N LYS A 68 -2.17 -6.81 -0.69
CA LYS A 68 -2.25 -8.04 -1.49
C LYS A 68 -3.48 -8.87 -1.12
N ALA A 69 -3.75 -9.05 0.17
CA ALA A 69 -4.92 -9.80 0.62
C ALA A 69 -6.23 -9.13 0.22
N ALA A 70 -6.28 -7.80 0.27
CA ALA A 70 -7.42 -7.02 -0.22
C ALA A 70 -7.60 -7.20 -1.73
N TYR A 71 -6.53 -7.07 -2.50
CA TYR A 71 -6.56 -7.29 -3.95
C TYR A 71 -6.98 -8.71 -4.33
N ASP A 72 -6.47 -9.74 -3.65
CA ASP A 72 -6.86 -11.14 -3.87
C ASP A 72 -8.35 -11.37 -3.54
N ARG A 73 -8.90 -10.67 -2.54
CA ARG A 73 -10.34 -10.68 -2.23
C ARG A 73 -11.15 -10.01 -3.33
N MET A 74 -10.75 -8.81 -3.74
CA MET A 74 -11.42 -8.05 -4.79
C MET A 74 -11.40 -8.79 -6.14
N LYS A 75 -10.28 -9.43 -6.48
CA LYS A 75 -10.15 -10.26 -7.68
C LYS A 75 -10.99 -11.54 -7.63
N LYS A 76 -11.22 -12.11 -6.44
CA LYS A 76 -12.10 -13.28 -6.28
C LYS A 76 -13.59 -12.93 -6.32
N SER A 77 -13.93 -11.67 -6.05
CA SER A 77 -15.31 -11.17 -6.04
C SER A 77 -15.72 -10.51 -7.37
N ALA A 78 -14.80 -10.38 -8.33
CA ALA A 78 -15.05 -9.98 -9.72
C ALA A 78 -15.21 -11.21 -10.63
#